data_AF-A0A7S1JU48-F1
#
_entry.id   AF-A0A7S1JU48-F1
#
_cell.length_a   1.000
_cell.length_b   1.000
_cell.length_c   1.000
_cell.angle_alpha   90.00
_cell.angle_beta   90.00
_cell.angle_gamma   90.00
#
_symmetry.space_group_name_H-M   'P 1'
#
loop_
_entity.id
_entity.type
_entity.pdbx_description
1 polymer ?
#
loop_
_entity_poly.entity_id
_entity_poly.type
_entity_poly.pdbx_seq_one_letter_code
_entity_poly.pdbx_strand_id
1 'polypeptide(L)'
;HIPAYDIVHQHVVKSNPAAEGVPKESHHFAFAGYPNAKMRLGVIKVPGKDEREKAAKDVRQGSKQPDCLARDVFKDPSVVWMDLGPDDEVYVARVDWVDLPTASGRPSLLVQLQNRPQTELHLMLFDTATGKPTQVHTEKDEKWVDLKDLFTLVGKEGLYLWGSDSPGITTLFLRSLYDRSMAIPLTPPTHKVISLVAHDTSYVCWQGCDNTDPCNHHIYLSPIPPITTTP
;
A
#
# COMPACT_ATOMS: atom_id res chain seq x y z
N HIS A 1 7.94 19.67 -9.32
CA HIS A 1 8.83 19.01 -10.29
C HIS A 1 10.06 18.56 -9.51
N ILE A 2 10.37 17.26 -9.49
CA ILE A 2 11.59 16.75 -8.84
C ILE A 2 12.76 17.06 -9.79
N PRO A 3 13.83 17.73 -9.34
CA PRO A 3 14.95 18.03 -10.21
C PRO A 3 15.56 16.75 -10.80
N ALA A 4 15.98 16.85 -12.06
CA ALA A 4 16.75 15.80 -12.73
C ALA A 4 18.23 15.98 -12.37
N TYR A 5 18.90 14.88 -12.07
CA TYR A 5 20.33 14.84 -11.77
C TYR A 5 21.03 13.90 -12.74
N ASP A 6 22.07 14.41 -13.38
CA ASP A 6 22.90 13.65 -14.32
C ASP A 6 23.95 12.84 -13.53
N ILE A 7 23.87 11.53 -13.61
CA ILE A 7 24.93 10.62 -13.20
C ILE A 7 25.89 10.49 -14.38
N VAL A 8 27.15 10.88 -14.17
CA VAL A 8 28.20 10.82 -15.17
C VAL A 8 28.94 9.49 -15.04
N HIS A 9 28.97 8.69 -16.11
CA HIS A 9 29.70 7.42 -16.10
C HIS A 9 31.16 7.63 -16.46
N GLN A 10 32.07 7.30 -15.53
CA GLN A 10 33.52 7.42 -15.73
C GLN A 10 34.11 6.30 -16.61
N HIS A 11 33.35 5.24 -16.94
CA HIS A 11 33.79 4.19 -17.83
C HIS A 11 33.03 4.24 -19.15
N VAL A 12 33.73 4.55 -20.24
CA VAL A 12 33.19 4.48 -21.60
C VAL A 12 33.12 3.01 -22.00
N VAL A 13 31.92 2.44 -22.05
CA VAL A 13 31.71 1.22 -22.85
C VAL A 13 31.94 1.62 -24.30
N LYS A 14 32.95 1.02 -24.94
CA LYS A 14 33.33 1.24 -26.35
C LYS A 14 32.25 0.75 -27.33
N SER A 15 31.03 1.30 -27.30
CA SER A 15 29.96 0.86 -28.21
C SER A 15 29.39 1.95 -29.12
N ASN A 16 29.86 3.20 -29.06
CA ASN A 16 29.49 4.19 -30.08
C ASN A 16 30.57 5.26 -30.32
N PRO A 17 31.38 5.14 -31.40
CA PRO A 17 32.37 6.15 -31.76
C PRO A 17 31.76 7.49 -32.25
N ALA A 18 30.44 7.61 -32.36
CA ALA A 18 29.75 8.85 -32.72
C ALA A 18 29.16 9.63 -31.53
N ALA A 19 29.29 9.13 -30.30
CA ALA A 19 28.82 9.84 -29.10
C ALA A 19 29.93 10.77 -28.57
N GLU A 20 29.93 12.03 -29.01
CA GLU A 20 30.76 13.07 -28.39
C GLU A 20 30.22 13.40 -26.99
N GLY A 21 31.01 13.10 -25.95
CA GLY A 21 30.72 13.49 -24.57
C GLY A 21 30.89 12.36 -23.56
N VAL A 22 31.01 12.72 -22.27
CA VAL A 22 30.98 11.73 -21.18
C VAL A 22 29.55 11.17 -21.10
N PRO A 23 29.34 9.84 -21.06
CA PRO A 23 27.99 9.28 -20.95
C PRO A 23 27.30 9.77 -19.67
N LYS A 24 26.04 10.18 -19.80
CA LYS A 24 25.21 10.70 -18.71
C LYS A 24 23.86 9.98 -18.66
N GLU A 25 23.40 9.67 -17.46
CA GLU A 25 22.04 9.21 -17.19
C GLU A 25 21.33 10.19 -16.27
N SER A 26 20.15 10.68 -16.67
CA SER A 26 19.36 11.65 -15.90
C SER A 26 18.33 10.94 -15.03
N HIS A 27 18.36 11.17 -13.71
CA HIS A 27 17.41 10.60 -12.76
C HIS A 27 16.68 11.68 -11.97
N HIS A 28 15.36 11.51 -11.78
CA HIS A 28 14.63 12.30 -10.80
C HIS A 28 14.95 11.79 -9.39
N PHE A 29 15.60 12.61 -8.58
CA PHE A 29 16.03 12.23 -7.23
C PHE A 29 15.54 13.24 -6.21
N ALA A 30 14.72 12.79 -5.26
CA ALA A 30 14.18 13.62 -4.19
C ALA A 30 15.20 13.67 -3.03
N PHE A 31 16.06 14.68 -3.05
CA PHE A 31 17.02 14.93 -1.96
C PHE A 31 16.30 15.28 -0.66
N ALA A 32 16.95 15.00 0.48
CA ALA A 32 16.45 15.37 1.79
C ALA A 32 16.11 16.87 1.86
N GLY A 33 14.93 17.19 2.38
CA GLY A 33 14.41 18.57 2.45
C GLY A 33 13.77 19.09 1.16
N TYR A 34 13.94 18.43 0.02
CA TYR A 34 13.30 18.83 -1.24
C TYR A 34 11.92 18.18 -1.41
N PRO A 35 11.05 18.74 -2.27
CA PRO A 35 9.74 18.16 -2.57
C PRO A 35 9.85 16.74 -3.11
N ASN A 36 8.95 15.86 -2.66
CA ASN A 36 8.80 14.51 -3.20
C ASN A 36 7.98 14.50 -4.50
N ALA A 37 7.81 13.31 -5.07
CA ALA A 37 6.82 13.09 -6.11
C ALA A 37 5.43 13.43 -5.57
N LYS A 38 4.70 14.28 -6.29
CA LYS A 38 3.26 14.43 -6.04
C LYS A 38 2.56 13.19 -6.56
N MET A 39 1.67 12.63 -5.75
CA MET A 39 1.01 11.36 -6.05
C MET A 39 -0.49 11.55 -6.17
N ARG A 40 -1.10 10.71 -7.01
CA ARG A 40 -2.55 10.52 -7.09
C ARG A 40 -2.81 9.02 -7.20
N LEU A 41 -3.84 8.55 -6.51
CA LEU A 41 -4.29 7.17 -6.62
C LEU A 41 -5.60 7.16 -7.41
N GLY A 42 -5.65 6.39 -8.49
CA GLY A 42 -6.80 6.29 -9.37
C GLY A 42 -7.16 4.82 -9.63
N VAL A 43 -8.46 4.53 -9.68
CA VAL A 43 -8.99 3.22 -10.08
C VAL A 43 -9.58 3.34 -11.48
N ILE A 44 -9.15 2.44 -12.36
CA ILE A 44 -9.73 2.27 -13.69
C ILE A 44 -10.50 0.97 -13.75
N LYS A 45 -11.63 0.98 -14.47
CA LYS A 45 -12.32 -0.26 -14.81
C LYS A 45 -11.54 -0.94 -15.93
N VAL A 46 -10.99 -2.12 -15.64
CA VAL A 46 -10.38 -2.95 -16.68
C VAL A 46 -11.49 -3.49 -17.58
N PRO A 47 -11.41 -3.32 -18.92
CA PRO A 47 -12.42 -3.83 -19.85
C PRO A 47 -12.61 -5.34 -19.73
N GLY A 48 -13.82 -5.82 -20.00
CA GLY A 48 -14.15 -7.26 -19.96
C GLY A 48 -13.40 -8.08 -21.01
N LYS A 49 -13.44 -9.42 -20.91
CA LYS A 49 -12.74 -10.31 -21.87
C LYS A 49 -13.12 -10.01 -23.32
N ASP A 50 -14.42 -9.91 -23.61
CA ASP A 50 -14.93 -9.68 -24.97
C ASP A 50 -14.52 -8.30 -25.51
N GLU A 51 -14.54 -7.27 -24.65
CA GLU A 51 -14.08 -5.92 -25.00
C GLU A 51 -12.58 -5.91 -25.31
N ARG A 52 -11.77 -6.64 -24.53
CA ARG A 52 -10.34 -6.82 -24.79
C ARG A 52 -10.07 -7.61 -26.06
N GLU A 53 -10.84 -8.66 -26.34
CA GLU A 53 -10.70 -9.46 -27.56
C GLU A 53 -11.08 -8.67 -28.82
N LYS A 54 -12.12 -7.84 -28.74
CA LYS A 54 -12.49 -6.90 -29.81
C LYS A 54 -11.36 -5.88 -30.04
N ALA A 55 -10.91 -5.21 -28.98
CA ALA A 55 -9.81 -4.25 -29.06
C ALA A 55 -8.52 -4.88 -29.63
N ALA A 56 -8.20 -6.12 -29.26
CA ALA A 56 -7.04 -6.84 -29.80
C ALA A 56 -7.15 -7.14 -31.31
N LYS A 57 -8.37 -7.38 -31.82
CA LYS A 57 -8.61 -7.52 -33.27
C LYS A 57 -8.41 -6.20 -34.00
N ASP A 58 -8.86 -5.10 -33.41
CA ASP A 58 -8.75 -3.76 -34.01
C ASP A 58 -7.28 -3.31 -34.16
N VAL A 59 -6.41 -3.65 -33.19
CA VAL A 59 -4.95 -3.39 -33.27
C VAL A 59 -4.29 -4.19 -34.39
N ARG A 60 -4.66 -5.47 -34.53
CA ARG A 60 -4.11 -6.35 -35.58
C ARG A 60 -4.46 -5.87 -36.99
N GLN A 61 -5.51 -5.05 -37.13
CA GLN A 61 -5.94 -4.48 -38.41
C GLN A 61 -5.30 -3.11 -38.74
N GLY A 62 -4.25 -2.70 -38.01
CA GLY A 62 -3.44 -1.52 -38.35
C GLY A 62 -3.70 -0.27 -37.50
N SER A 63 -4.53 -0.38 -36.45
CA SER A 63 -4.72 0.68 -35.46
C SER A 63 -3.49 0.76 -34.54
N LYS A 64 -2.87 1.94 -34.40
CA LYS A 64 -1.56 2.11 -33.71
C LYS A 64 -1.51 1.77 -32.21
N GLN A 65 -2.65 1.56 -31.56
CA GLN A 65 -2.83 0.92 -30.26
C GLN A 65 -4.35 0.89 -30.02
N PRO A 66 -4.89 -0.04 -29.23
CA PRO A 66 -6.32 -0.03 -28.97
C PRO A 66 -6.63 1.20 -28.10
N ASP A 67 -7.72 1.90 -28.38
CA ASP A 67 -8.14 3.10 -27.64
C ASP A 67 -8.25 2.86 -26.13
N CYS A 68 -8.41 1.63 -25.66
CA CYS A 68 -8.45 1.29 -24.24
C CYS A 68 -7.08 1.32 -23.53
N LEU A 69 -5.96 1.32 -24.27
CA LEU A 69 -4.59 1.35 -23.74
C LEU A 69 -3.82 2.64 -24.11
N ALA A 70 -4.33 3.43 -25.06
CA ALA A 70 -3.74 4.70 -25.50
C ALA A 70 -4.30 5.93 -24.75
N ARG A 71 -5.15 5.74 -23.73
CA ARG A 71 -5.79 6.84 -23.01
C ARG A 71 -4.79 7.53 -22.11
N ASP A 72 -4.72 8.85 -22.22
CA ASP A 72 -4.12 9.67 -21.16
C ASP A 72 -4.96 9.49 -19.90
N VAL A 73 -4.50 8.62 -18.99
CA VAL A 73 -5.20 8.26 -17.75
C VAL A 73 -5.52 9.51 -16.92
N PHE A 74 -4.73 10.58 -17.02
CA PHE A 74 -5.01 11.82 -16.30
C PHE A 74 -6.17 12.63 -16.88
N LYS A 75 -6.57 12.35 -18.13
CA LYS A 75 -7.69 13.00 -18.82
C LYS A 75 -8.89 12.07 -19.02
N ASP A 76 -8.78 10.79 -18.68
CA ASP A 76 -9.86 9.85 -18.83
C ASP A 76 -10.93 10.10 -17.74
N PRO A 77 -12.15 10.52 -18.10
CA PRO A 77 -13.21 10.79 -17.12
C PRO A 77 -13.73 9.53 -16.43
N SER A 78 -13.37 8.33 -16.89
CA SER A 78 -13.73 7.06 -16.25
C SER A 78 -12.84 6.69 -15.07
N VAL A 79 -11.72 7.38 -14.87
CA VAL A 79 -10.85 7.16 -13.72
C VAL A 79 -11.51 7.72 -12.47
N VAL A 80 -11.69 6.87 -11.47
CA VAL A 80 -12.14 7.31 -10.15
C VAL A 80 -10.90 7.64 -9.32
N TRP A 81 -10.68 8.93 -9.05
CA TRP A 81 -9.55 9.40 -8.24
C TRP A 81 -9.89 9.29 -6.76
N MET A 82 -9.00 8.67 -5.98
CA MET A 82 -9.11 8.60 -4.53
C MET A 82 -8.67 9.94 -3.93
N ASP A 83 -9.51 10.51 -3.07
CA ASP A 83 -9.20 11.76 -2.36
C ASP A 83 -8.24 11.48 -1.20
N LEU A 84 -6.94 11.66 -1.46
CA LEU A 84 -5.88 11.46 -0.46
C LEU A 84 -5.82 12.60 0.57
N GLY A 85 -6.73 13.58 0.49
CA GLY A 85 -6.74 14.76 1.34
C GLY A 85 -5.92 15.92 0.73
N PRO A 86 -5.84 17.05 1.47
CA PRO A 86 -5.23 18.28 0.99
C PRO A 86 -3.69 18.31 1.08
N ASP A 87 -3.08 17.40 1.84
CA ASP A 87 -1.63 17.30 1.97
C ASP A 87 -1.03 16.63 0.73
N ASP A 88 -0.24 17.38 -0.04
CA ASP A 88 0.40 16.90 -1.26
C ASP A 88 1.80 16.30 -1.03
N GLU A 89 2.21 16.16 0.22
CA GLU A 89 3.48 15.56 0.64
C GLU A 89 3.32 14.24 1.39
N VAL A 90 2.13 13.64 1.31
CA VAL A 90 1.82 12.31 1.83
C VAL A 90 2.43 11.20 0.97
N TYR A 91 2.86 10.12 1.62
CA TYR A 91 3.33 8.90 0.98
C TYR A 91 2.24 7.83 0.96
N VAL A 92 1.98 7.24 -0.21
CA VAL A 92 1.16 6.02 -0.32
C VAL A 92 2.06 4.82 -0.04
N ALA A 93 1.99 4.29 1.18
CA ALA A 93 2.89 3.23 1.66
C ALA A 93 2.47 1.83 1.22
N ARG A 94 1.17 1.52 1.27
CA ARG A 94 0.57 0.23 0.87
C ARG A 94 -0.85 0.46 0.33
N VAL A 95 -1.28 -0.40 -0.57
CA VAL A 95 -2.63 -0.41 -1.15
C VAL A 95 -3.12 -1.85 -1.22
N ASP A 96 -4.26 -2.11 -0.59
CA ASP A 96 -4.87 -3.42 -0.50
C ASP A 96 -6.29 -3.37 -1.06
N TRP A 97 -6.59 -4.27 -2.01
CA TRP A 97 -7.95 -4.49 -2.46
C TRP A 97 -8.71 -5.28 -1.40
N VAL A 98 -9.89 -4.80 -1.04
CA VAL A 98 -10.76 -5.50 -0.10
C VAL A 98 -12.15 -5.73 -0.66
N ASP A 99 -12.58 -6.99 -0.57
CA ASP A 99 -13.92 -7.43 -0.98
C ASP A 99 -14.92 -7.19 0.15
N LEU A 100 -15.01 -5.94 0.57
CA LEU A 100 -16.00 -5.46 1.52
C LEU A 100 -17.06 -4.68 0.75
N PRO A 101 -18.36 -5.03 0.89
CA PRO A 101 -19.42 -4.35 0.18
C PRO A 101 -19.50 -2.89 0.65
N THR A 102 -19.33 -1.96 -0.28
CA THR A 102 -19.67 -0.55 -0.08
C THR A 102 -21.15 -0.32 -0.33
N ALA A 103 -21.67 0.82 0.11
CA ALA A 103 -23.00 1.29 -0.29
C ALA A 103 -23.16 1.37 -1.83
N SER A 104 -22.05 1.53 -2.57
CA SER A 104 -22.03 1.54 -4.03
C SER A 104 -21.96 0.16 -4.69
N GLY A 105 -21.81 -0.92 -3.91
CA GLY A 105 -21.69 -2.30 -4.40
C GLY A 105 -20.36 -2.59 -5.13
N ARG A 106 -19.36 -1.70 -5.00
CA ARG A 106 -18.00 -1.89 -5.52
C ARG A 106 -17.04 -2.33 -4.43
N PRO A 107 -15.93 -3.02 -4.78
CA PRO A 107 -14.85 -3.28 -3.83
C PRO A 107 -14.28 -1.98 -3.27
N SER A 108 -13.67 -2.06 -2.09
CA SER A 108 -12.97 -0.92 -1.49
C SER A 108 -11.46 -1.07 -1.64
N LEU A 109 -10.74 0.02 -1.41
CA LEU A 109 -9.30 0.00 -1.17
C LEU A 109 -9.00 0.34 0.29
N LEU A 110 -8.15 -0.43 0.94
CA LEU A 110 -7.46 0.01 2.14
C LEU A 110 -6.11 0.57 1.72
N VAL A 111 -5.79 1.76 2.20
CA VAL A 111 -4.59 2.49 1.82
C VAL A 111 -3.89 2.99 3.07
N GLN A 112 -2.60 2.70 3.16
CA GLN A 112 -1.75 3.22 4.23
C GLN A 112 -1.09 4.51 3.73
N LEU A 113 -1.40 5.63 4.38
CA LEU A 113 -0.88 6.96 4.07
C LEU A 113 0.06 7.43 5.18
N GLN A 114 1.33 7.65 4.85
CA GLN A 114 2.33 8.12 5.81
C GLN A 114 2.63 9.60 5.58
N ASN A 115 2.65 10.39 6.66
CA ASN A 115 2.97 11.81 6.57
C ASN A 115 4.46 12.05 6.24
N ARG A 116 4.80 13.27 5.81
CA ARG A 116 6.18 13.62 5.43
C ARG A 116 7.23 13.39 6.55
N PRO A 117 6.97 13.74 7.83
CA PRO A 117 7.87 13.43 8.94
C PRO A 117 7.98 11.93 9.27
N GLN A 118 7.12 11.09 8.70
CA GLN A 118 7.01 9.65 8.98
C GLN A 118 6.61 9.32 10.43
N THR A 119 5.97 10.25 11.14
CA THR A 119 5.51 10.08 12.54
C THR A 119 4.05 9.64 12.65
N GLU A 120 3.30 9.69 11.56
CA GLU A 120 1.89 9.25 11.50
C GLU A 120 1.66 8.35 10.29
N LEU A 121 0.96 7.23 10.51
CA LEU A 121 0.50 6.31 9.48
C LEU A 121 -1.01 6.14 9.59
N HIS A 122 -1.74 6.61 8.58
CA HIS A 122 -3.19 6.53 8.52
C HIS A 122 -3.62 5.34 7.66
N LEU A 123 -4.50 4.50 8.19
CA LEU A 123 -5.19 3.47 7.41
C LEU A 123 -6.53 4.04 6.95
N MET A 124 -6.69 4.19 5.64
CA MET A 124 -7.84 4.80 4.99
C MET A 124 -8.60 3.75 4.17
N LEU A 125 -9.92 3.66 4.35
CA LEU A 125 -10.81 2.88 3.50
C LEU A 125 -11.44 3.78 2.43
N PHE A 126 -11.30 3.42 1.17
CA PHE A 126 -11.81 4.18 0.04
C PHE A 126 -12.92 3.44 -0.71
N ASP A 127 -14.01 4.14 -1.01
CA ASP A 127 -15.04 3.66 -1.93
C ASP A 127 -14.58 3.87 -3.38
N THR A 128 -14.39 2.80 -4.14
CA THR A 128 -13.88 2.86 -5.53
C THR A 128 -14.89 3.37 -6.56
N ALA A 129 -16.15 3.60 -6.18
CA ALA A 129 -17.12 4.29 -7.02
C ALA A 129 -17.02 5.81 -6.90
N THR A 130 -16.69 6.32 -5.70
CA THR A 130 -16.75 7.77 -5.41
C THR A 130 -15.39 8.41 -5.14
N GLY A 131 -14.38 7.62 -4.78
CA GLY A 131 -13.07 8.11 -4.35
C GLY A 131 -13.04 8.65 -2.93
N LYS A 132 -14.15 8.59 -2.18
CA LYS A 132 -14.24 9.15 -0.84
C LYS A 132 -13.51 8.29 0.19
N PRO A 133 -12.67 8.90 1.05
CA PRO A 133 -12.00 8.20 2.15
C PRO A 133 -12.87 8.07 3.39
N THR A 134 -12.57 7.05 4.19
CA THR A 134 -12.97 6.89 5.59
C THR A 134 -11.73 6.50 6.37
N GLN A 135 -11.30 7.32 7.33
CA GLN A 135 -10.16 6.99 8.18
C GLN A 135 -10.53 5.88 9.16
N VAL A 136 -9.84 4.75 9.10
CA VAL A 136 -10.09 3.56 9.93
C VAL A 136 -9.21 3.56 11.17
N HIS A 137 -7.92 3.82 10.98
CA HIS A 137 -6.94 3.76 12.07
C HIS A 137 -5.83 4.80 11.85
N THR A 138 -5.14 5.17 12.93
CA THR A 138 -3.95 6.00 12.88
C THR A 138 -2.96 5.49 13.91
N GLU A 139 -1.78 5.12 13.42
CA GLU A 139 -0.60 4.82 14.23
C GLU A 139 0.24 6.10 14.35
N LYS A 140 0.75 6.38 15.55
CA LYS A 140 1.63 7.53 15.81
C LYS A 140 2.83 7.11 16.63
N ASP A 141 3.97 7.73 16.33
CA ASP A 141 5.19 7.60 17.14
C ASP A 141 5.91 8.96 17.18
N GLU A 142 6.54 9.29 18.30
CA GLU A 142 7.27 10.56 18.47
C GLU A 142 8.51 10.65 17.58
N LYS A 143 9.09 9.51 17.21
CA LYS A 143 10.30 9.41 16.39
C LYS A 143 9.93 9.11 14.94
N TRP A 144 9.33 7.94 14.69
CA TRP A 144 8.85 7.51 13.38
C TRP A 144 8.02 6.23 13.50
N VAL A 145 7.10 6.03 12.55
CA VAL A 145 6.32 4.80 12.39
C VAL A 145 6.99 3.92 11.35
N ASP A 146 7.50 2.76 11.76
CA ASP A 146 8.05 1.77 10.83
C ASP A 146 6.92 1.15 9.98
N LEU A 147 7.11 1.13 8.66
CA LEU A 147 6.24 0.41 7.73
C LEU A 147 6.48 -1.11 7.85
N LYS A 148 5.40 -1.88 7.97
CA LYS A 148 5.47 -3.32 8.19
C LYS A 148 4.50 -4.06 7.28
N ASP A 149 4.89 -5.25 6.86
CA ASP A 149 4.00 -6.18 6.15
C ASP A 149 3.23 -7.05 7.18
N LEU A 150 2.67 -6.40 8.20
CA LEU A 150 1.89 -6.99 9.30
C LEU A 150 0.44 -6.51 9.25
N PHE A 151 -0.14 -6.51 8.05
CA PHE A 151 -1.52 -6.14 7.79
C PHE A 151 -2.20 -7.24 6.96
N THR A 152 -3.38 -7.69 7.37
CA THR A 152 -4.25 -8.56 6.57
C THR A 152 -5.68 -8.51 7.10
N LEU A 153 -6.67 -8.63 6.22
CA LEU A 153 -8.06 -8.82 6.65
C LEU A 153 -8.26 -10.22 7.23
N VAL A 154 -9.14 -10.31 8.22
CA VAL A 154 -9.56 -11.57 8.84
C VAL A 154 -11.05 -11.76 8.57
N GLY A 155 -11.37 -12.76 7.76
CA GLY A 155 -12.77 -13.08 7.42
C GLY A 155 -13.47 -12.00 6.59
N LYS A 156 -14.81 -11.93 6.72
CA LYS A 156 -15.70 -10.98 6.02
C LYS A 156 -16.34 -9.95 6.95
N GLU A 157 -16.04 -10.05 8.23
CA GLU A 157 -16.57 -9.27 9.33
C GLU A 157 -15.93 -7.86 9.41
N GLY A 158 -14.97 -7.54 8.55
CA GLY A 158 -14.22 -6.28 8.64
C GLY A 158 -13.29 -6.27 9.86
N LEU A 159 -12.76 -7.44 10.24
CA LEU A 159 -11.65 -7.58 11.16
C LEU A 159 -10.33 -7.54 10.39
N TYR A 160 -9.27 -7.06 11.03
CA TYR A 160 -7.94 -7.06 10.44
C TYR A 160 -6.85 -7.17 11.48
N LEU A 161 -5.71 -7.73 11.05
CA LEU A 161 -4.48 -7.76 11.82
C LEU A 161 -3.68 -6.48 11.59
N TRP A 162 -3.05 -5.97 12.63
CA TRP A 162 -2.21 -4.77 12.57
C TRP A 162 -1.00 -4.91 13.50
N GLY A 163 0.21 -4.85 12.94
CA GLY A 163 1.45 -4.78 13.71
C GLY A 163 1.73 -3.35 14.19
N SER A 164 1.83 -3.15 15.51
CA SER A 164 2.12 -1.85 16.12
C SER A 164 3.30 -1.95 17.08
N ASP A 165 4.12 -0.89 17.11
CA ASP A 165 5.24 -0.75 18.05
C ASP A 165 4.87 0.09 19.27
N SER A 166 3.63 0.63 19.32
CA SER A 166 3.15 1.48 20.42
C SER A 166 3.35 0.90 21.84
N PRO A 167 3.34 -0.43 22.07
CA PRO A 167 3.66 -0.99 23.38
C PRO A 167 5.17 -1.04 23.72
N GLY A 168 6.05 -0.59 22.82
CA GLY A 168 7.52 -0.68 22.93
C GLY A 168 8.13 -1.94 22.32
N ILE A 169 7.30 -2.86 21.85
CA ILE A 169 7.66 -4.10 21.16
C ILE A 169 6.65 -4.33 20.04
N THR A 170 7.11 -4.74 18.86
CA THR A 170 6.22 -5.02 17.72
C THR A 170 5.23 -6.12 18.11
N THR A 171 3.98 -5.71 18.32
CA THR A 171 2.88 -6.55 18.81
C THR A 171 1.83 -6.64 17.72
N LEU A 172 1.28 -7.83 17.50
CA LEU A 172 0.19 -8.02 16.56
C LEU A 172 -1.15 -7.81 17.26
N PHE A 173 -1.98 -6.93 16.71
CA PHE A 173 -3.32 -6.66 17.21
C PHE A 173 -4.39 -7.13 16.23
N LEU A 174 -5.51 -7.62 16.75
CA LEU A 174 -6.77 -7.71 16.04
C LEU A 174 -7.56 -6.41 16.24
N ARG A 175 -8.00 -5.82 15.12
CA ARG A 175 -8.77 -4.56 15.07
C ARG A 175 -10.01 -4.72 14.19
N SER A 176 -10.91 -3.74 14.24
CA SER A 176 -12.15 -3.71 13.44
C SER A 176 -12.21 -2.44 12.60
N LEU A 177 -12.74 -2.57 11.38
CA LEU A 177 -13.03 -1.44 10.50
C LEU A 177 -14.21 -0.60 11.03
N TYR A 178 -15.14 -1.23 11.75
CA TYR A 178 -16.38 -0.63 12.24
C TYR A 178 -16.24 -0.14 13.68
N ASP A 179 -15.76 -1.00 14.60
CA ASP A 179 -15.36 -0.59 15.95
C ASP A 179 -13.88 -0.21 15.98
N ARG A 180 -13.61 1.06 15.66
CA ARG A 180 -12.24 1.60 15.60
C ARG A 180 -11.55 1.68 16.96
N SER A 181 -12.29 1.49 18.06
CA SER A 181 -11.71 1.45 19.42
C SER A 181 -11.12 0.09 19.75
N MET A 182 -11.52 -0.96 19.04
CA MET A 182 -11.09 -2.33 19.30
C MET A 182 -9.61 -2.54 18.93
N ALA A 183 -8.85 -3.02 19.90
CA ALA A 183 -7.47 -3.45 19.74
C ALA A 183 -7.18 -4.61 20.71
N ILE A 184 -7.22 -5.84 20.22
CA ILE A 184 -6.97 -7.04 21.03
C ILE A 184 -5.56 -7.54 20.70
N PRO A 185 -4.60 -7.54 21.66
CA PRO A 185 -3.28 -8.08 21.42
C PRO A 185 -3.37 -9.60 21.21
N LEU A 186 -2.75 -10.10 20.14
CA LEU A 186 -2.70 -11.52 19.81
C LEU A 186 -1.38 -12.18 20.20
N THR A 187 -0.35 -11.41 20.53
CA THR A 187 0.98 -11.93 20.83
C THR A 187 1.41 -11.63 22.27
N PRO A 188 2.22 -12.50 22.90
CA PRO A 188 2.76 -12.22 24.23
C PRO A 188 3.56 -10.92 24.24
N PRO A 189 3.51 -10.12 25.33
CA PRO A 189 4.27 -8.87 25.42
C PRO A 189 5.80 -9.08 25.50
N THR A 190 6.25 -10.32 25.68
CA THR A 190 7.66 -10.69 25.68
C THR A 190 8.20 -11.05 24.29
N HIS A 191 7.34 -11.13 23.27
CA HIS A 191 7.71 -11.62 21.94
C HIS A 191 7.54 -10.56 20.87
N LYS A 192 8.61 -10.28 20.13
CA LYS A 192 8.58 -9.35 19.00
C LYS A 192 8.09 -10.09 17.76
N VAL A 193 7.07 -9.55 17.12
CA VAL A 193 6.56 -10.05 15.83
C VAL A 193 7.44 -9.54 14.69
N ILE A 194 7.80 -10.43 13.78
CA ILE A 194 8.66 -10.16 12.63
C ILE A 194 7.86 -10.22 11.33
N SER A 195 7.06 -11.27 11.14
CA SER A 195 6.28 -11.46 9.91
C SER A 195 5.01 -12.29 10.16
N LEU A 196 4.01 -12.12 9.30
CA LEU A 196 2.87 -13.02 9.21
C LEU A 196 3.23 -14.24 8.35
N VAL A 197 2.82 -15.43 8.80
CA VAL A 197 3.08 -16.69 8.08
C VAL A 197 1.79 -17.20 7.43
N ALA A 198 0.71 -17.28 8.22
CA ALA A 198 -0.61 -17.73 7.76
C ALA A 198 -1.68 -17.27 8.75
N HIS A 199 -2.94 -17.27 8.34
CA HIS A 199 -4.06 -17.05 9.25
C HIS A 199 -5.33 -17.67 8.68
N ASP A 200 -6.29 -17.92 9.55
CA ASP A 200 -7.69 -18.07 9.18
C ASP A 200 -8.55 -17.15 10.08
N THR A 201 -9.83 -17.47 10.29
CA THR A 201 -10.71 -16.70 11.18
C THR A 201 -10.57 -17.06 12.67
N SER A 202 -9.81 -18.10 12.99
CA SER A 202 -9.66 -18.69 14.33
C SER A 202 -8.24 -18.67 14.87
N TYR A 203 -7.22 -18.50 14.03
CA TYR A 203 -5.83 -18.36 14.43
C TYR A 203 -5.00 -17.50 13.48
N VAL A 204 -3.84 -17.07 13.98
CA VAL A 204 -2.74 -16.52 13.20
C VAL A 204 -1.43 -17.23 13.52
N CYS A 205 -0.71 -17.64 12.49
CA CYS A 205 0.68 -18.08 12.54
C CYS A 205 1.60 -16.90 12.22
N TRP A 206 2.61 -16.69 13.04
CA TRP A 206 3.54 -15.56 12.90
C TRP A 206 4.96 -15.98 13.26
N GLN A 207 5.94 -15.34 12.63
CA GLN A 207 7.34 -15.48 13.01
C GLN A 207 7.70 -14.38 14.00
N GLY A 208 8.48 -14.73 15.03
CA GLY A 208 8.99 -13.76 15.99
C GLY A 208 10.14 -14.28 16.82
N CYS A 209 10.53 -13.52 17.83
CA CYS A 209 11.55 -13.89 18.81
C CYS A 209 11.14 -13.45 20.21
N ASP A 210 11.60 -14.17 21.24
CA ASP A 210 11.56 -13.67 22.61
C ASP A 210 12.53 -12.49 22.71
N ASN A 211 12.13 -11.41 23.38
CA ASN A 211 12.96 -10.22 23.52
C ASN A 211 14.28 -10.46 24.27
N THR A 212 14.38 -11.54 25.05
CA THR A 212 15.60 -11.95 25.74
C THR A 212 16.53 -12.77 24.84
N ASP A 213 16.05 -13.27 23.71
CA ASP A 213 16.81 -14.06 22.74
C ASP A 213 16.51 -13.63 21.29
N PRO A 214 16.89 -12.39 20.91
CA PRO A 214 16.52 -11.80 19.63
C PRO A 214 17.19 -12.47 18.42
N CYS A 215 18.20 -13.32 18.63
CA CYS A 215 18.91 -14.03 17.56
C CYS A 215 18.19 -15.31 17.10
N ASN A 216 17.19 -15.77 17.86
CA ASN A 216 16.47 -17.00 17.57
C ASN A 216 15.04 -16.69 17.15
N HIS A 217 14.73 -16.97 15.89
CA HIS A 217 13.41 -16.74 15.33
C HIS A 217 12.64 -18.06 15.24
N HIS A 218 11.42 -18.06 15.75
CA HIS A 218 10.53 -19.22 15.73
C HIS A 218 9.18 -18.86 15.11
N ILE A 219 8.43 -19.89 14.73
CA ILE A 219 7.04 -19.76 14.32
C ILE A 219 6.16 -20.02 15.54
N TYR A 220 5.22 -19.13 15.77
CA TYR A 220 4.24 -19.18 16.85
C TYR A 220 2.83 -19.22 16.27
N LEU A 221 1.89 -19.71 17.07
CA LEU A 221 0.47 -19.74 16.78
C LEU A 221 -0.26 -18.98 17.90
N SER A 222 -1.12 -18.04 17.51
CA SER A 222 -2.01 -17.33 18.42
C SER A 222 -3.47 -17.54 18.03
N PRO A 223 -4.39 -17.80 18.97
CA PRO A 223 -5.81 -17.87 18.67
C PRO A 223 -6.36 -16.47 18.35
N ILE A 224 -7.29 -16.40 17.40
CA ILE A 224 -8.12 -15.23 17.12
C ILE A 224 -9.45 -15.46 17.84
N PRO A 225 -9.84 -14.58 18.78
CA PRO A 225 -11.11 -14.73 19.47
C PRO A 225 -12.28 -14.59 18.49
N PRO A 226 -13.39 -15.32 18.68
CA PRO A 226 -14.59 -15.12 17.88
C PRO A 226 -15.20 -13.76 18.20
N ILE A 227 -15.28 -12.87 17.21
CA ILE A 227 -15.87 -11.54 17.34
C ILE A 227 -17.03 -11.42 16.36
N THR A 228 -18.20 -11.04 16.88
CA THR A 228 -19.34 -10.66 16.06
C THR A 228 -19.32 -9.14 15.91
N THR A 229 -18.83 -8.65 14.78
CA THR A 229 -18.95 -7.23 14.44
C THR A 229 -20.30 -7.01 13.78
N THR A 230 -21.06 -6.01 14.23
CA THR A 230 -22.22 -5.53 13.49
C THR A 230 -21.73 -4.47 12.50
N PRO A 231 -22.02 -4.58 11.19
CA PRO A 231 -21.68 -3.56 10.21
C PRO A 231 -22.48 -2.26 10.41
#